data_AF-A0A3G4VS08-F1
#
_entry.id   AF-A0A3G4VS08-F1
#
_cell.length_a   1.000
_cell.length_b   1.000
_cell.length_c   1.000
_cell.angle_alpha   90.00
_cell.angle_beta   90.00
_cell.angle_gamma   90.00
#
_symmetry.space_group_name_H-M   'P 1'
#
loop_
_entity.id
_entity.type
_entity.pdbx_description
1 polymer ?
#
loop_
_entity_poly.entity_id
_entity_poly.type
_entity_poly.pdbx_seq_one_letter_code
_entity_poly.pdbx_strand_id
1 'polypeptide(L)'
;MWRRLGRTGEQTLNDALDNPDGHALYRAQEARADAEDQQRRAAQREAERPVCKRCGRKFTDERWEEITVHRTAVRAGDKSVCGPCRADDVAREEAAAAPPEPRDDPEPDRVRGWFRQRT
;
A
#
# COMPACT_ATOMS: atom_id res chain seq x y z
N MET A 1 41.85 -32.53 -30.09
CA MET A 1 40.88 -31.48 -30.46
C MET A 1 39.66 -32.17 -31.07
N TRP A 2 38.44 -31.77 -30.68
CA TRP A 2 37.22 -32.57 -30.85
C TRP A 2 36.15 -31.80 -31.64
N ARG A 3 35.37 -32.53 -32.46
CA ARG A 3 34.28 -31.96 -33.28
C ARG A 3 32.94 -32.58 -32.88
N ARG A 4 31.99 -31.75 -32.45
CA ARG A 4 30.60 -32.17 -32.16
C ARG A 4 29.73 -32.05 -33.41
N LEU A 5 28.87 -33.04 -33.63
CA LEU A 5 27.87 -33.01 -34.69
C LEU A 5 26.92 -31.81 -34.47
N GLY A 6 26.64 -31.05 -35.52
CA GLY A 6 25.72 -29.89 -35.46
C GLY A 6 26.35 -28.55 -35.08
N ARG A 7 27.68 -28.46 -34.92
CA ARG A 7 28.38 -27.18 -34.71
C ARG A 7 29.48 -26.92 -35.74
N THR A 8 29.68 -25.64 -36.04
CA THR A 8 30.81 -25.15 -36.82
C THR A 8 31.95 -24.80 -35.86
N GLY A 9 33.03 -25.57 -35.91
CA GLY A 9 34.25 -25.30 -35.14
C GLY A 9 34.72 -26.47 -34.29
N GLU A 10 35.97 -26.37 -33.87
CA GLU A 10 36.67 -27.36 -33.06
C GLU A 10 36.62 -26.92 -31.60
N GLN A 11 36.46 -27.88 -30.69
CA GLN A 11 36.35 -27.63 -29.25
C GLN A 11 37.40 -28.43 -28.47
N THR A 12 37.74 -27.96 -27.28
CA THR A 12 38.56 -28.73 -26.35
C THR A 12 37.77 -29.95 -25.85
N LEU A 13 38.46 -30.97 -25.35
CA LEU A 13 37.80 -32.12 -24.74
C LEU A 13 36.91 -31.69 -23.56
N ASN A 14 37.39 -30.74 -22.76
CA ASN A 14 36.67 -30.25 -21.59
C ASN A 14 35.36 -29.56 -21.99
N ASP A 15 35.41 -28.63 -22.96
CA ASP A 15 34.19 -27.95 -23.46
C ASP A 15 33.16 -28.94 -24.04
N ALA A 16 33.64 -30.01 -24.68
CA ALA A 16 32.78 -31.04 -25.26
C ALA A 16 32.12 -31.92 -24.18
N LEU A 17 32.77 -32.12 -23.03
CA LEU A 17 32.25 -32.85 -21.88
C LEU A 17 31.35 -31.98 -20.99
N ASP A 18 31.68 -30.69 -20.82
CA ASP A 18 30.98 -29.74 -19.93
C ASP A 18 29.57 -29.38 -20.41
N ASN A 19 29.17 -29.77 -21.63
CA ASN A 19 27.85 -29.56 -22.23
C ASN A 19 27.20 -28.19 -21.90
N PRO A 20 27.87 -27.06 -22.23
CA PRO A 20 27.42 -25.72 -21.85
C PRO A 20 26.03 -25.36 -22.37
N ASP A 21 25.60 -25.96 -23.49
CA ASP A 21 24.24 -25.79 -24.03
C ASP A 21 23.17 -26.33 -23.09
N GLY A 22 23.41 -27.49 -22.48
CA GLY A 22 22.47 -28.09 -21.54
C GLY A 22 22.27 -27.17 -20.33
N HIS A 23 23.36 -26.61 -19.81
CA HIS A 23 23.30 -25.63 -18.72
C HIS A 23 22.58 -24.35 -19.13
N ALA A 24 22.81 -23.84 -20.34
CA ALA A 24 22.12 -22.67 -20.85
C ALA A 24 20.62 -22.91 -21.04
N LEU A 25 20.24 -24.06 -21.62
CA LEU A 25 18.85 -24.47 -21.80
C LEU A 25 18.13 -24.66 -20.47
N TYR A 26 18.79 -25.28 -19.49
CA TYR A 26 18.26 -25.46 -18.15
C TYR A 26 17.98 -24.11 -17.48
N ARG A 27 18.97 -23.19 -17.48
CA ARG A 27 18.78 -21.83 -16.94
C ARG A 27 17.65 -21.06 -17.64
N ALA A 28 17.51 -21.21 -18.95
CA ALA A 28 16.41 -20.58 -19.69
C ALA A 28 15.04 -21.20 -19.33
N GLN A 29 14.98 -22.50 -19.06
CA GLN A 29 13.76 -23.16 -18.58
C GLN A 29 13.40 -22.70 -17.17
N GLU A 30 14.37 -22.65 -16.27
CA GLU A 30 14.21 -22.15 -14.90
C GLU A 30 13.69 -20.70 -14.89
N ALA A 31 14.33 -19.80 -15.66
CA ALA A 31 13.89 -18.42 -15.76
C ALA A 31 12.45 -18.26 -16.29
N ARG A 32 12.01 -19.14 -17.21
CA ARG A 32 10.61 -19.16 -17.67
C ARG A 32 9.66 -19.64 -16.58
N ALA A 33 10.00 -20.72 -15.88
CA ALA A 33 9.20 -21.24 -14.78
C ALA A 33 9.06 -20.21 -13.65
N ASP A 34 10.15 -19.51 -13.31
CA ASP A 34 10.14 -18.43 -12.33
C ASP A 34 9.27 -17.27 -12.80
N ALA A 35 9.39 -16.84 -14.06
CA ALA A 35 8.55 -15.77 -14.60
C ALA A 35 7.05 -16.13 -14.55
N GLU A 36 6.70 -17.37 -14.90
CA GLU A 36 5.33 -17.87 -14.80
C GLU A 36 4.84 -17.92 -13.35
N ASP A 37 5.66 -18.38 -12.41
CA ASP A 37 5.29 -18.41 -11.00
C ASP A 37 5.08 -17.01 -10.42
N GLN A 38 5.95 -16.06 -10.78
CA GLN A 38 5.80 -14.66 -10.40
C GLN A 38 4.52 -14.06 -10.98
N GLN A 39 4.16 -14.38 -12.24
CA GLN A 39 2.89 -13.97 -12.83
C GLN A 39 1.69 -14.57 -12.09
N ARG A 40 1.73 -15.86 -11.75
CA ARG A 40 0.65 -16.51 -10.99
C ARG A 40 0.47 -15.88 -9.61
N ARG A 41 1.57 -15.60 -8.90
CA ARG A 41 1.53 -14.93 -7.59
C ARG A 41 0.98 -13.51 -7.72
N ALA A 42 1.39 -12.76 -8.74
CA ALA A 42 0.87 -11.42 -8.99
C ALA A 42 -0.63 -11.43 -9.32
N ALA A 43 -1.10 -12.39 -10.10
CA ALA A 43 -2.51 -12.56 -10.41
C ALA A 43 -3.34 -12.97 -9.19
N GLN A 44 -2.84 -13.91 -8.37
CA GLN A 44 -3.47 -14.28 -7.11
C GLN A 44 -3.55 -13.09 -6.15
N ARG A 45 -2.45 -12.35 -6.02
CA ARG A 45 -2.40 -11.09 -5.29
C ARG A 45 -3.52 -10.17 -5.83
N GLU A 46 -3.55 -9.83 -7.11
CA GLU A 46 -4.59 -8.96 -7.66
C GLU A 46 -6.04 -9.46 -7.43
N ALA A 47 -6.25 -10.78 -7.40
CA ALA A 47 -7.55 -11.38 -7.08
C ALA A 47 -7.94 -11.21 -5.61
N GLU A 48 -6.96 -11.26 -4.69
CA GLU A 48 -7.15 -11.04 -3.25
C GLU A 48 -7.21 -9.56 -2.85
N ARG A 49 -7.00 -8.63 -3.81
CA ARG A 49 -6.97 -7.20 -3.53
C ARG A 49 -8.30 -6.73 -2.89
N PRO A 50 -8.26 -6.19 -1.65
CA PRO A 50 -9.44 -5.72 -0.97
C PRO A 50 -10.10 -4.52 -1.67
N VAL A 51 -11.40 -4.37 -1.43
CA VAL A 51 -12.21 -3.23 -1.89
C VAL A 51 -12.63 -2.35 -0.71
N CYS A 52 -12.71 -1.05 -0.97
CA CYS A 52 -13.22 -0.08 0.00
C CYS A 52 -14.72 -0.31 0.23
N LYS A 53 -15.11 -0.50 1.50
CA LYS A 53 -16.54 -0.65 1.85
C LYS A 53 -17.37 0.60 1.60
N ARG A 54 -16.74 1.78 1.55
CA ARG A 54 -17.44 3.07 1.39
C ARG A 54 -17.59 3.49 -0.07
N CYS A 55 -16.51 3.46 -0.85
CA CYS A 55 -16.54 3.91 -2.26
C CYS A 55 -16.48 2.77 -3.28
N GLY A 56 -16.37 1.51 -2.84
CA GLY A 56 -16.32 0.32 -3.71
C GLY A 56 -15.02 0.14 -4.51
N ARG A 57 -14.11 1.13 -4.50
CA ARG A 57 -12.86 1.07 -5.26
C ARG A 57 -11.90 0.07 -4.63
N LYS A 58 -11.21 -0.69 -5.48
CA LYS A 58 -10.04 -1.50 -5.10
C LYS A 58 -8.98 -0.64 -4.40
N PHE A 59 -8.30 -1.20 -3.40
CA PHE A 59 -7.22 -0.50 -2.71
C PHE A 59 -6.03 -0.28 -3.63
N THR A 60 -5.27 0.80 -3.41
CA THR A 60 -3.97 0.99 -4.06
C THR A 60 -2.96 -0.02 -3.52
N ASP A 61 -1.86 -0.25 -4.25
CA ASP A 61 -0.81 -1.16 -3.81
C ASP A 61 -0.22 -0.75 -2.46
N GLU A 62 0.09 0.55 -2.31
CA GLU A 62 0.61 1.13 -1.08
C GLU A 62 -0.34 0.90 0.11
N ARG A 63 -1.64 1.20 -0.07
CA ARG A 63 -2.65 1.00 0.97
C ARG A 63 -2.79 -0.47 1.35
N TRP A 64 -2.73 -1.34 0.34
CA TRP A 64 -2.87 -2.75 0.57
C TRP A 64 -1.64 -3.35 1.24
N GLU A 65 -0.44 -2.88 0.91
CA GLU A 65 0.80 -3.23 1.59
C GLU A 65 0.80 -2.76 3.04
N GLU A 66 0.38 -1.51 3.32
CA GLU A 66 0.21 -0.97 4.68
C GLU A 66 -0.67 -1.91 5.54
N ILE A 67 -1.80 -2.36 5.00
CA ILE A 67 -2.75 -3.21 5.73
C ILE A 67 -2.22 -4.65 5.89
N THR A 68 -1.50 -5.15 4.90
CA THR A 68 -0.91 -6.51 4.93
C THR A 68 0.26 -6.60 5.89
N VAL A 69 1.19 -5.63 5.84
CA VAL A 69 2.40 -5.57 6.65
C VAL A 69 2.08 -5.18 8.09
N HIS A 70 1.21 -4.18 8.29
CA HIS A 70 0.84 -3.69 9.62
C HIS A 70 -0.49 -4.27 10.12
N ARG A 71 -0.79 -5.52 9.75
CA ARG A 71 -2.06 -6.20 10.05
C ARG A 71 -2.42 -6.19 11.54
N THR A 72 -1.46 -6.07 12.46
CA THR A 72 -1.70 -5.96 13.90
C THR A 72 -1.70 -4.52 14.43
N ALA A 73 -0.96 -3.60 13.80
CA ALA A 73 -0.79 -2.23 14.29
C ALA A 73 -1.89 -1.26 13.83
N VAL A 74 -2.55 -1.53 12.71
CA VAL A 74 -3.64 -0.68 12.18
C VAL A 74 -4.96 -0.99 12.91
N ARG A 75 -5.74 0.02 13.29
CA ARG A 75 -7.07 -0.17 13.92
C ARG A 75 -8.02 -0.88 12.95
N ALA A 76 -8.99 -1.64 13.47
CA ALA A 76 -9.88 -2.45 12.62
C ALA A 76 -10.68 -1.62 11.59
N GLY A 77 -11.15 -0.43 11.97
CA GLY A 77 -11.86 0.50 11.06
C GLY A 77 -10.97 1.00 9.92
N ASP A 78 -9.71 1.32 10.24
CA ASP A 78 -8.68 1.76 9.30
C ASP A 78 -8.31 0.67 8.27
N LYS A 79 -8.69 -0.59 8.44
CA LYS A 79 -8.40 -1.65 7.45
C LYS A 79 -9.48 -1.78 6.36
N SER A 80 -10.63 -1.13 6.55
CA SER A 80 -11.82 -1.36 5.72
C SER A 80 -12.11 -0.28 4.67
N VAL A 81 -11.38 0.84 4.75
CA VAL A 81 -11.54 2.01 3.87
C VAL A 81 -10.24 2.38 3.16
N CYS A 82 -10.36 2.91 1.95
CA CYS A 82 -9.21 3.43 1.20
C CYS A 82 -8.67 4.72 1.83
N GLY A 83 -7.43 5.10 1.47
CA GLY A 83 -6.75 6.29 2.00
C GLY A 83 -7.59 7.58 1.95
N PRO A 84 -8.23 7.93 0.82
CA PRO A 84 -9.09 9.12 0.75
C PRO A 84 -10.28 9.06 1.70
N CYS A 85 -11.01 7.94 1.74
CA CYS A 85 -12.14 7.79 2.65
C CYS A 85 -11.72 7.83 4.13
N ARG A 86 -10.51 7.36 4.45
CA ARG A 86 -9.93 7.47 5.79
C ARG A 86 -9.62 8.93 6.13
N ALA A 87 -9.02 9.68 5.20
CA ALA A 87 -8.73 11.10 5.40
C ALA A 87 -10.03 11.90 5.66
N ASP A 88 -11.11 11.58 4.93
CA ASP A 88 -12.43 12.18 5.19
C ASP A 88 -12.97 11.87 6.59
N ASP A 89 -12.76 10.64 7.08
CA ASP A 89 -13.20 10.24 8.41
C ASP A 89 -12.40 10.97 9.50
N VAL A 90 -11.08 11.07 9.35
CA VAL A 90 -10.21 11.85 10.25
C VAL A 90 -10.60 13.33 10.25
N ALA A 91 -10.78 13.93 9.07
CA ALA A 91 -11.18 15.34 8.96
C ALA A 91 -12.56 15.60 9.61
N ARG A 92 -13.50 14.64 9.50
CA ARG A 92 -14.80 14.74 10.17
C ARG A 92 -14.68 14.63 11.69
N GLU A 93 -13.84 13.73 12.18
CA GLU A 93 -13.57 13.59 13.62
C GLU A 93 -12.90 14.85 14.19
N GLU A 94 -11.91 15.41 13.47
CA GLU A 94 -11.24 16.65 13.85
C GLU A 94 -12.21 17.85 13.86
N ALA A 95 -13.05 17.98 12.83
CA ALA A 95 -14.08 19.02 12.77
C ALA A 95 -15.13 18.90 13.89
N ALA A 96 -15.47 17.67 14.30
CA ALA A 96 -16.40 17.42 15.41
C ALA A 96 -15.74 17.65 16.78
N ALA A 97 -14.41 17.52 16.87
CA ALA A 97 -13.64 17.80 18.08
C ALA A 97 -13.28 19.28 18.25
N ALA A 98 -13.44 20.09 17.20
CA ALA A 98 -13.27 21.54 17.28
C ALA A 98 -14.37 22.14 18.18
N PRO A 99 -14.02 22.85 19.28
CA PRO A 99 -15.00 23.52 20.11
C PRO A 99 -15.76 24.56 19.27
N PRO A 100 -17.08 24.73 19.48
CA PRO A 100 -17.82 25.78 18.78
C PRO A 100 -17.15 27.13 19.08
N GLU A 101 -16.93 27.93 18.04
CA GLU A 101 -16.48 29.32 18.17
C GLU A 101 -17.33 30.00 19.26
N PRO A 102 -16.70 30.69 20.24
CA PRO A 102 -17.46 31.44 21.22
C PRO A 102 -18.34 32.42 20.45
N ARG A 103 -19.66 32.27 20.59
CA ARG A 103 -20.59 33.32 20.16
C ARG A 103 -20.21 34.54 20.98
N ASP A 104 -19.76 35.60 20.31
CA ASP A 104 -19.64 36.91 20.92
C ASP A 104 -21.02 37.33 21.42
N ASP A 105 -21.32 37.04 22.69
CA ASP A 105 -22.45 37.61 23.39
C ASP A 105 -22.25 39.13 23.41
N PRO A 106 -23.20 39.94 22.89
CA PRO A 106 -23.09 41.39 23.03
C PRO A 106 -23.13 41.75 24.52
N GLU A 107 -22.03 42.34 24.99
CA GLU A 107 -21.80 42.86 26.34
C GLU A 107 -23.05 43.65 26.83
N PRO A 108 -23.66 43.30 27.98
CA PRO A 108 -24.77 44.09 28.50
C PRO A 108 -24.24 45.44 28.97
N ASP A 109 -24.81 46.46 28.35
CA ASP A 109 -24.55 47.88 28.52
C ASP A 109 -24.43 48.31 29.99
N ARG A 110 -23.46 49.19 30.22
CA ARG A 110 -23.08 49.76 31.50
C ARG A 110 -24.23 50.57 32.08
N VAL A 111 -24.96 50.01 33.04
CA VAL A 111 -25.86 50.82 33.86
C VAL A 111 -25.08 51.47 35.00
N ARG A 112 -24.60 52.68 34.71
CA ARG A 112 -24.23 53.70 35.70
C ARG A 112 -25.44 54.01 36.60
N GLY A 113 -25.24 54.05 37.92
CA GLY A 113 -26.21 54.62 38.87
C GLY A 113 -25.81 54.32 40.32
N TRP A 114 -24.93 55.14 40.91
CA TRP A 114 -25.28 56.19 41.88
C TRP A 114 -25.53 55.71 43.31
N PHE A 115 -24.51 55.96 44.15
CA PHE A 115 -24.52 56.20 45.60
C PHE A 115 -25.85 56.10 46.36
N ARG A 116 -25.83 55.34 47.47
CA ARG A 116 -26.15 55.86 48.82
C ARG A 116 -25.73 54.87 49.92
N GLN A 117 -24.66 55.20 50.64
CA GLN A 117 -24.49 54.78 52.03
C GLN A 117 -25.39 55.65 52.90
N ARG A 118 -26.07 55.06 53.88
CA ARG A 118 -26.53 55.80 55.05
C ARG A 118 -26.63 54.90 56.28
N THR A 119 -25.72 55.20 57.21
CA THR A 119 -25.79 55.11 58.68
C THR A 119 -26.20 53.80 59.31
#